data_AF-A0A0D2KGG3-F1
#
_entry.id   AF-A0A0D2KGG3-F1
#
_cell.length_a   1.000
_cell.length_b   1.000
_cell.length_c   1.000
_cell.angle_alpha   90.00
_cell.angle_beta   90.00
_cell.angle_gamma   90.00
#
_symmetry.space_group_name_H-M   'P 1'
#
loop_
_entity.id
_entity.type
_entity.pdbx_description
1 polymer ?
#
loop_
_entity_poly.entity_id
_entity_poly.type
_entity_poly.pdbx_seq_one_letter_code
_entity_poly.pdbx_strand_id
1 'polypeptide(L)'
;MYAVCAHAFACVLSAVEAEFDAQLAARKESVAAHEEPRLRTARYLAELSKFRLAAPSSALLRLKLLLDDFNGSNIDAACALVEGAGRFFMRLPESKVRMENLLAVMMRLRNARNLDSRHAAAVDAAYFACRPPDAAARRRRRPPLQEYIRHLIFERLGQGAIVDVLRKLMKLPWADCERYVLKCMLKVVRVRFSHISLIASLAGGLAQYHESLGVALVDCVLDDVRWGLDNPAAGNYQKRLAEMRLLGEMYNYMLMDSK
;
A
#
# COMPACT_ATOMS: atom_id res chain seq x y z
N MET A 1 -16.09 39.29 17.05
CA MET A 1 -16.14 37.94 17.67
C MET A 1 -14.96 37.05 17.25
N TYR A 2 -14.55 37.03 15.97
CA TYR A 2 -13.40 36.24 15.51
C TYR A 2 -12.02 36.68 16.08
N ALA A 3 -11.81 37.98 16.32
CA ALA A 3 -10.52 38.49 16.83
C ALA A 3 -10.21 38.11 18.29
N VAL A 4 -11.23 38.07 19.16
CA VAL A 4 -11.08 37.66 20.57
C VAL A 4 -10.78 36.16 20.67
N CYS A 5 -11.40 35.35 19.80
CA CYS A 5 -11.13 33.92 19.73
C CYS A 5 -9.70 33.65 19.22
N ALA A 6 -9.24 34.36 18.18
CA ALA A 6 -7.89 34.22 17.64
C ALA A 6 -6.80 34.58 18.68
N HIS A 7 -7.01 35.63 19.48
CA HIS A 7 -6.08 36.01 20.54
C HIS A 7 -6.05 34.96 21.66
N ALA A 8 -7.20 34.44 22.08
CA ALA A 8 -7.27 33.36 23.06
C ALA A 8 -6.53 32.10 22.57
N PHE A 9 -6.68 31.73 21.29
CA PHE A 9 -5.94 30.60 20.70
C PHE A 9 -4.43 30.81 20.67
N ALA A 10 -3.98 32.01 20.29
CA ALA A 10 -2.55 32.34 20.29
C ALA A 10 -1.95 32.24 21.70
N CYS A 11 -2.67 32.74 22.72
CA CYS A 11 -2.27 32.64 24.12
C CYS A 11 -2.20 31.17 24.59
N VAL A 12 -3.20 30.36 24.27
CA VAL A 12 -3.22 28.93 24.62
C VAL A 12 -2.07 28.19 23.93
N LEU A 13 -1.84 28.44 22.64
CA LEU A 13 -0.73 27.83 21.92
C LEU A 13 0.60 28.23 22.54
N SER A 14 0.83 29.52 22.80
CA SER A 14 2.07 29.98 23.44
C SER A 14 2.27 29.39 24.84
N ALA A 15 1.21 29.19 25.61
CA ALA A 15 1.28 28.61 26.93
C ALA A 15 1.65 27.13 26.87
N VAL A 16 1.01 26.35 25.97
CA VAL A 16 1.31 24.93 25.76
C VAL A 16 2.73 24.74 25.23
N GLU A 17 3.16 25.61 24.32
CA GLU A 17 4.50 25.61 23.76
C GLU A 17 5.56 25.91 24.83
N ALA A 18 5.34 26.95 25.65
CA ALA A 18 6.22 27.30 26.76
C ALA A 18 6.24 26.21 27.85
N GLU A 19 5.10 25.60 28.15
CA GLU A 19 5.02 24.48 29.09
C GLU A 19 5.81 23.26 28.58
N PHE A 20 5.70 22.94 27.29
CA PHE A 20 6.45 21.86 26.68
C PHE A 20 7.97 22.11 26.73
N ASP A 21 8.39 23.34 26.44
CA ASP A 21 9.80 23.73 26.45
C ASP A 21 10.37 23.77 27.88
N ALA A 22 9.57 24.22 28.86
CA ALA A 22 9.92 24.15 30.27
C ALA A 22 10.05 22.69 30.75
N GLN A 23 9.16 21.81 30.32
CA GLN A 23 9.20 20.38 30.64
C GLN A 23 10.41 19.67 29.99
N LEU A 24 10.87 20.12 28.81
CA LEU A 24 12.10 19.67 28.17
C LEU A 24 13.36 20.18 28.90
N ALA A 25 13.33 21.44 29.38
CA ALA A 25 14.46 22.08 30.05
C ALA A 25 14.64 21.64 31.52
N ALA A 26 13.57 21.20 32.19
CA ALA A 26 13.59 20.71 33.56
C ALA A 26 14.45 19.43 33.67
N ARG A 27 15.73 19.61 33.94
CA ARG A 27 16.68 18.51 34.15
C ARG A 27 16.51 17.96 35.57
N LYS A 28 16.11 16.69 35.63
CA LYS A 28 16.39 15.71 36.72
C LYS A 28 15.69 15.88 38.08
N GLU A 29 15.03 16.98 38.42
CA GLU A 29 14.29 17.05 39.69
C GLU A 29 12.88 16.46 39.54
N SER A 30 12.74 15.20 39.98
CA SER A 30 11.52 14.36 39.98
C SER A 30 11.07 13.82 38.62
N VAL A 31 11.82 12.83 38.12
CA VAL A 31 11.48 12.04 36.92
C VAL A 31 10.02 11.55 36.95
N ALA A 32 9.51 11.07 38.08
CA ALA A 32 8.14 10.54 38.19
C ALA A 32 7.01 11.60 38.23
N ALA A 33 7.26 12.84 38.69
CA ALA A 33 6.19 13.85 38.80
C ALA A 33 5.85 14.52 37.46
N HIS A 34 6.75 14.41 36.48
CA HIS A 34 6.67 15.15 35.20
C HIS A 34 6.42 14.26 33.97
N GLU A 35 6.35 12.92 34.10
CA GLU A 35 6.11 12.03 32.95
C GLU A 35 4.68 12.15 32.40
N GLU A 36 3.70 12.15 33.30
CA GLU A 36 2.29 12.27 32.95
C GLU A 36 1.92 13.63 32.34
N PRO A 37 2.36 14.79 32.88
CA PRO A 37 2.07 16.08 32.26
C PRO A 37 2.75 16.22 30.89
N ARG A 38 3.99 15.73 30.71
CA ARG A 38 4.69 15.80 29.42
C ARG A 38 3.97 15.00 28.32
N LEU A 39 3.48 13.80 28.65
CA LEU A 39 2.69 12.98 27.75
C LEU A 39 1.37 13.67 27.36
N ARG A 40 0.71 14.34 28.33
CA ARG A 40 -0.52 15.11 28.07
C ARG A 40 -0.25 16.29 27.15
N THR A 41 0.81 17.06 27.39
CA THR A 41 1.20 18.20 26.53
C THR A 41 1.50 17.74 25.10
N ALA A 42 2.22 16.61 24.94
CA ALA A 42 2.51 16.04 23.62
C ALA A 42 1.24 15.65 22.85
N ARG A 43 0.28 14.99 23.52
CA ARG A 43 -1.03 14.65 22.92
C ARG A 43 -1.81 15.90 22.56
N TYR A 44 -1.82 16.91 23.44
CA TYR A 44 -2.54 18.15 23.19
C TYR A 44 -1.95 18.90 21.99
N LEU A 45 -0.62 19.01 21.88
CA LEU A 45 0.05 19.59 20.73
C LEU A 45 -0.26 18.83 19.42
N ALA A 46 -0.35 17.50 19.47
CA ALA A 46 -0.74 16.69 18.33
C ALA A 46 -2.18 17.00 17.87
N GLU A 47 -3.12 17.15 18.80
CA GLU A 47 -4.50 17.56 18.48
C GLU A 47 -4.55 18.98 17.90
N LEU A 48 -3.87 19.96 18.53
CA LEU A 48 -3.81 21.34 18.04
C LEU A 48 -3.24 21.42 16.60
N SER A 49 -2.25 20.58 16.31
CA SER A 49 -1.65 20.49 14.97
C SER A 49 -2.64 19.95 13.93
N LYS A 50 -3.46 18.95 14.28
CA LYS A 50 -4.50 18.41 13.38
C LYS A 50 -5.59 19.43 13.08
N PHE A 51 -5.98 20.24 14.05
CA PHE A 51 -6.95 21.32 13.87
C PHE A 51 -6.36 22.57 13.20
N ARG A 52 -5.08 22.52 12.78
CA ARG A 52 -4.35 23.65 12.16
C ARG A 52 -4.30 24.90 13.05
N LEU A 53 -4.38 24.70 14.36
CA LEU A 53 -4.20 25.76 15.35
C LEU A 53 -2.70 25.97 15.64
N ALA A 54 -1.91 24.89 15.59
CA ALA A 54 -0.45 24.94 15.63
C ALA A 54 0.13 24.75 14.22
N ALA A 55 1.15 25.52 13.87
CA ALA A 55 1.89 25.33 12.63
C ALA A 55 2.64 23.99 12.66
N PRO A 56 2.67 23.20 11.56
CA PRO A 56 3.40 21.93 11.52
C PRO A 56 4.89 22.07 11.90
N SER A 57 5.50 23.22 11.58
CA SER A 57 6.89 23.54 11.93
C SER A 57 7.15 23.52 13.44
N SER A 58 6.20 24.01 14.24
CA SER A 58 6.30 24.06 15.71
C SER A 58 6.30 22.65 16.31
N ALA A 59 5.35 21.80 15.90
CA ALA A 59 5.27 20.42 16.38
C ALA A 59 6.48 19.57 15.95
N LEU A 60 6.95 19.74 14.70
CA LEU A 60 8.12 19.02 14.20
C LEU A 60 9.44 19.49 14.84
N LEU A 61 9.53 20.75 15.27
CA LEU A 61 10.66 21.22 16.07
C LEU A 61 10.72 20.52 17.42
N ARG A 62 9.58 20.42 18.11
CA ARG A 62 9.49 19.73 19.41
C ARG A 62 9.72 18.23 19.31
N LEU A 63 9.25 17.59 18.23
CA LEU A 63 9.61 16.21 17.92
C LEU A 63 11.14 16.06 17.77
N LYS A 64 11.79 16.98 17.06
CA LYS A 64 13.25 16.95 16.92
C LYS A 64 13.95 17.05 18.28
N LEU A 65 13.53 17.97 19.15
CA LEU A 65 14.11 18.14 20.49
C LEU A 65 13.97 16.87 21.35
N LEU A 66 12.84 16.17 21.26
CA LEU A 66 12.64 14.88 21.93
C LEU A 66 13.56 13.77 21.38
N LEU A 67 13.84 13.79 20.07
CA LEU A 67 14.75 12.82 19.44
C LEU A 67 16.23 13.14 19.72
N ASP A 68 16.58 14.40 19.92
CA ASP A 68 17.95 14.81 20.28
C ASP A 68 18.34 14.26 21.67
N ASP A 69 17.41 14.21 22.64
CA ASP A 69 17.56 13.52 23.93
C ASP A 69 16.56 12.37 24.12
N PHE A 70 16.77 11.29 23.36
CA PHE A 70 15.84 10.17 23.27
C PHE A 70 15.95 9.17 24.43
N ASN A 71 15.46 9.54 25.61
CA ASN A 71 15.53 8.74 26.84
C ASN A 71 14.23 8.79 27.66
N GLY A 72 13.86 7.67 28.29
CA GLY A 72 12.75 7.58 29.26
C GLY A 72 11.45 8.21 28.75
N SER A 73 10.88 9.15 29.50
CA SER A 73 9.63 9.84 29.17
C SER A 73 9.67 10.66 27.88
N ASN A 74 10.85 10.99 27.33
CA ASN A 74 10.93 11.62 26.01
C ASN A 74 10.57 10.64 24.88
N ILE A 75 10.82 9.35 25.08
CA ILE A 75 10.42 8.30 24.14
C ILE A 75 8.89 8.22 24.11
N ASP A 76 8.26 8.14 25.27
CA ASP A 76 6.80 8.08 25.40
C ASP A 76 6.12 9.33 24.80
N ALA A 77 6.66 10.53 25.06
CA ALA A 77 6.17 11.78 24.48
C ALA A 77 6.34 11.84 22.94
N ALA A 78 7.48 11.37 22.42
CA ALA A 78 7.72 11.31 20.97
C ALA A 78 6.76 10.33 20.28
N CYS A 79 6.60 9.13 20.85
CA CYS A 79 5.64 8.14 20.36
C CYS A 79 4.21 8.70 20.35
N ALA A 80 3.77 9.36 21.43
CA ALA A 80 2.43 9.94 21.50
C ALA A 80 2.20 11.05 20.45
N LEU A 81 3.20 11.90 20.19
CA LEU A 81 3.11 12.94 19.17
C LEU A 81 3.02 12.32 17.75
N VAL A 82 3.83 11.30 17.48
CA VAL A 82 3.84 10.59 16.18
C VAL A 82 2.55 9.80 15.96
N GLU A 83 2.02 9.12 16.98
CA GLU A 83 0.73 8.41 16.91
C GLU A 83 -0.43 9.38 16.66
N GLY A 84 -0.44 10.52 17.35
CA GLY A 84 -1.53 11.49 17.28
C GLY A 84 -1.55 12.29 15.97
N ALA A 85 -0.39 12.76 15.49
CA ALA A 85 -0.30 13.70 14.37
C ALA A 85 0.64 13.27 13.23
N GLY A 86 1.41 12.19 13.36
CA GLY A 86 2.38 11.77 12.35
C GLY A 86 1.76 11.52 10.98
N ARG A 87 0.62 10.80 10.93
CA ARG A 87 -0.14 10.58 9.68
C ARG A 87 -0.60 11.88 9.02
N PHE A 88 -0.94 12.88 9.83
CA PHE A 88 -1.38 14.18 9.34
C PHE A 88 -0.21 14.90 8.67
N PHE A 89 0.96 14.97 9.33
CA PHE A 89 2.16 15.60 8.76
C PHE A 89 2.66 14.92 7.49
N MET A 90 2.51 13.60 7.37
CA MET A 90 2.88 12.84 6.16
C MET A 90 1.98 13.12 4.95
N ARG A 91 0.75 13.62 5.16
CA ARG A 91 -0.20 13.94 4.08
C ARG A 91 -0.07 15.37 3.58
N LEU A 92 0.50 16.27 4.38
CA LEU A 92 0.70 17.66 4.01
C LEU A 92 2.03 17.81 3.23
N PRO A 93 2.02 18.42 2.03
CA PRO A 93 3.22 18.52 1.20
C PRO A 93 4.33 19.33 1.86
N GLU A 94 3.97 20.35 2.65
CA GLU A 94 4.90 21.24 3.36
C GLU A 94 5.67 20.55 4.51
N SER A 95 5.06 19.56 5.17
CA SER A 95 5.65 18.89 6.34
C SER A 95 6.15 17.48 6.05
N LYS A 96 5.74 16.87 4.93
CA LYS A 96 5.99 15.46 4.61
C LYS A 96 7.48 15.09 4.66
N VAL A 97 8.32 15.82 3.94
CA VAL A 97 9.77 15.52 3.84
C VAL A 97 10.44 15.61 5.22
N ARG A 98 10.08 16.63 6.00
CA ARG A 98 10.63 16.81 7.35
C ARG A 98 10.18 15.71 8.30
N MET A 99 8.92 15.26 8.20
CA MET A 99 8.40 14.16 9.00
C MET A 99 9.06 12.82 8.62
N GLU A 100 9.25 12.54 7.33
CA GLU A 100 9.95 11.35 6.85
C GLU A 100 11.37 11.25 7.42
N ASN A 101 12.11 12.37 7.42
CA ASN A 101 13.45 12.43 7.99
C ASN A 101 13.45 12.18 9.50
N LEU A 102 12.51 12.77 10.25
CA LEU A 102 12.40 12.57 11.70
C LEU A 102 11.99 11.12 12.06
N LEU A 103 11.10 10.50 11.29
CA LEU A 103 10.77 9.07 11.46
C LEU A 103 11.98 8.17 11.20
N ALA A 104 12.79 8.49 10.19
CA ALA A 104 14.03 7.76 9.93
C ALA A 104 15.04 7.89 11.08
N VAL A 105 15.18 9.09 11.66
CA VAL A 105 16.00 9.32 12.86
C VAL A 105 15.47 8.51 14.05
N MET A 106 14.15 8.52 14.28
CA MET A 106 13.51 7.76 15.36
C MET A 106 13.81 6.25 15.25
N MET A 107 13.70 5.65 14.06
CA MET A 107 14.03 4.24 13.84
C MET A 107 15.53 3.95 14.00
N ARG A 108 16.39 4.87 13.55
CA ARG A 108 17.84 4.75 13.75
C ARG A 108 18.19 4.76 15.24
N LEU A 109 17.58 5.65 16.02
CA LEU A 109 17.78 5.73 17.47
C LEU A 109 17.27 4.48 18.18
N ARG A 110 16.11 3.94 17.78
CA ARG A 110 15.59 2.66 18.29
C ARG A 110 16.51 1.48 18.05
N ASN A 111 17.23 1.44 16.93
CA ASN A 111 18.17 0.36 16.63
C ASN A 111 19.57 0.57 17.23
N ALA A 112 19.99 1.83 17.41
CA ALA A 112 21.29 2.15 17.96
C ALA A 112 21.32 2.20 19.50
N ARG A 113 20.19 2.55 20.13
CA ARG A 113 20.04 2.53 21.58
C ARG A 113 19.44 1.19 22.00
N ASN A 114 20.04 0.55 22.99
CA ASN A 114 19.49 -0.65 23.63
C ASN A 114 18.31 -0.27 24.53
N LEU A 115 17.19 0.11 23.90
CA LEU A 115 15.95 0.42 24.60
C LEU A 115 15.41 -0.85 25.28
N ASP A 116 14.72 -0.66 26.40
CA ASP A 116 13.91 -1.72 27.00
C ASP A 116 12.79 -2.15 26.06
N SER A 117 12.30 -3.37 26.26
CA SER A 117 11.32 -4.01 25.37
C SER A 117 10.04 -3.19 25.20
N ARG A 118 9.60 -2.48 26.25
CA ARG A 118 8.42 -1.63 26.21
C ARG A 118 8.65 -0.42 25.30
N HIS A 119 9.72 0.34 25.49
CA HIS A 119 9.99 1.51 24.63
C HIS A 119 10.28 1.12 23.18
N ALA A 120 11.01 0.02 22.95
CA ALA A 120 11.24 -0.48 21.59
C ALA A 120 9.91 -0.81 20.87
N ALA A 121 9.00 -1.51 21.55
CA ALA A 121 7.69 -1.83 21.01
C ALA A 121 6.81 -0.59 20.78
N ALA A 122 6.88 0.41 21.67
CA ALA A 122 6.16 1.66 21.52
C ALA A 122 6.64 2.46 20.29
N VAL A 123 7.95 2.49 20.05
CA VAL A 123 8.51 3.15 18.84
C VAL A 123 8.07 2.44 17.57
N ASP A 124 8.12 1.10 17.55
CA ASP A 124 7.67 0.32 16.39
C ASP A 124 6.17 0.55 16.13
N ALA A 125 5.34 0.56 17.17
CA ALA A 125 3.90 0.84 17.09
C ALA A 125 3.63 2.24 16.53
N ALA A 126 4.30 3.28 17.06
CA ALA A 126 4.15 4.66 16.58
C ALA A 126 4.61 4.81 15.12
N TYR A 127 5.72 4.18 14.76
CA TYR A 127 6.23 4.19 13.38
C TYR A 127 5.23 3.56 12.41
N PHE A 128 4.72 2.35 12.69
CA PHE A 128 3.75 1.68 11.85
C PHE A 128 2.36 2.32 11.89
N ALA A 129 2.02 3.01 12.99
CA ALA A 129 0.86 3.87 13.00
C ALA A 129 1.03 4.97 11.96
N CYS A 130 2.16 5.68 11.91
CA CYS A 130 2.39 6.75 10.95
C CYS A 130 2.54 6.24 9.49
N ARG A 131 3.37 5.21 9.29
CA ARG A 131 3.66 4.57 8.01
C ARG A 131 3.15 3.12 8.05
N PRO A 132 1.85 2.90 7.82
CA PRO A 132 1.34 1.54 7.75
C PRO A 132 2.10 0.78 6.64
N PRO A 133 2.46 -0.48 6.86
CA PRO A 133 3.03 -1.30 5.80
C PRO A 133 2.07 -1.30 4.61
N ASP A 134 2.60 -1.42 3.39
CA ASP A 134 1.79 -1.55 2.19
C ASP A 134 0.76 -2.64 2.44
N ALA A 135 -0.51 -2.23 2.59
CA ALA A 135 -1.56 -3.16 2.92
C ALA A 135 -1.57 -4.24 1.83
N ALA A 136 -1.35 -5.49 2.20
CA ALA A 136 -1.48 -6.62 1.29
C ALA A 136 -2.77 -6.41 0.50
N ALA A 137 -2.65 -6.29 -0.83
CA ALA A 137 -3.72 -5.78 -1.68
C ALA A 137 -5.04 -6.43 -1.27
N ARG A 138 -5.97 -5.63 -0.70
CA ARG A 138 -7.25 -6.13 -0.18
C ARG A 138 -7.84 -7.06 -1.23
N ARG A 139 -8.03 -8.35 -0.89
CA ARG A 139 -8.63 -9.32 -1.81
C ARG A 139 -9.99 -8.74 -2.20
N ARG A 140 -10.10 -8.25 -3.44
CA ARG A 140 -11.36 -7.73 -3.98
C ARG A 140 -12.40 -8.85 -3.80
N ARG A 141 -13.50 -8.57 -3.08
CA ARG A 141 -14.63 -9.48 -2.97
C ARG A 141 -15.17 -9.70 -4.38
N ARG A 142 -15.24 -10.97 -4.81
CA ARG A 142 -15.73 -11.35 -6.15
C ARG A 142 -16.93 -12.28 -5.98
N PRO A 143 -17.84 -12.32 -6.95
CA PRO A 143 -18.89 -13.34 -6.99
C PRO A 143 -18.28 -14.76 -6.99
N PRO A 144 -18.94 -15.76 -6.37
CA PRO A 144 -18.43 -17.14 -6.31
C PRO A 144 -18.08 -17.72 -7.68
N LEU A 145 -18.89 -17.44 -8.71
CA LEU A 145 -18.65 -17.91 -10.08
C LEU A 145 -17.35 -17.36 -10.66
N GLN A 146 -17.04 -16.09 -10.39
CA GLN A 146 -15.79 -15.45 -10.80
C GLN A 146 -14.57 -16.00 -10.04
N GLU A 147 -14.74 -16.45 -8.80
CA GLU A 147 -13.68 -17.14 -8.06
C GLU A 147 -13.46 -18.55 -8.59
N TYR A 148 -14.53 -19.26 -8.94
CA TYR A 148 -14.47 -20.58 -9.54
C TYR A 148 -13.73 -20.57 -10.88
N ILE A 149 -14.06 -19.66 -11.80
CA ILE A 149 -13.36 -19.52 -13.09
C ILE A 149 -11.86 -19.26 -12.88
N ARG A 150 -11.52 -18.42 -11.90
CA ARG A 150 -10.12 -18.13 -11.56
C ARG A 150 -9.40 -19.36 -11.02
N HIS A 151 -10.05 -20.13 -10.15
CA HIS A 151 -9.47 -21.36 -9.62
C HIS A 151 -9.21 -22.37 -10.74
N LEU A 152 -10.12 -22.50 -11.70
CA LEU A 152 -9.92 -23.37 -12.86
C LEU A 152 -8.72 -22.95 -13.72
N ILE A 153 -8.61 -21.67 -14.07
CA ILE A 153 -7.58 -21.16 -15.00
C ILE A 153 -6.21 -21.00 -14.32
N PHE A 154 -6.16 -20.41 -13.11
CA PHE A 154 -4.89 -20.05 -12.48
C PHE A 154 -4.29 -21.15 -11.60
N GLU A 155 -5.12 -22.04 -11.02
CA GLU A 155 -4.65 -23.05 -10.06
C GLU A 155 -4.73 -24.46 -10.64
N ARG A 156 -5.90 -24.88 -11.16
CA ARG A 156 -6.13 -26.25 -11.65
C ARG A 156 -5.42 -26.55 -12.96
N LEU A 157 -5.35 -25.58 -13.88
CA LEU A 157 -4.68 -25.76 -15.17
C LEU A 157 -3.21 -26.18 -14.99
N GLY A 158 -2.54 -25.63 -13.99
CA GLY A 158 -1.15 -25.93 -13.69
C GLY A 158 -0.88 -27.30 -13.05
N GLN A 159 -1.92 -28.08 -12.75
CA GLN A 159 -1.83 -29.43 -12.20
C GLN A 159 -1.99 -30.53 -13.27
N GLY A 160 -1.96 -30.16 -14.56
CA GLY A 160 -2.08 -31.11 -15.68
C GLY A 160 -3.53 -31.50 -16.03
N ALA A 161 -4.53 -30.82 -15.49
CA ALA A 161 -5.94 -31.17 -15.65
C ALA A 161 -6.65 -30.44 -16.81
N ILE A 162 -6.00 -30.27 -17.96
CA ILE A 162 -6.54 -29.43 -19.06
C ILE A 162 -7.90 -29.92 -19.60
N VAL A 163 -8.05 -31.23 -19.82
CA VAL A 163 -9.29 -31.83 -20.34
C VAL A 163 -10.45 -31.67 -19.35
N ASP A 164 -10.17 -31.74 -18.05
CA ASP A 164 -11.17 -31.53 -17.00
C ASP A 164 -11.56 -30.06 -16.88
N VAL A 165 -10.58 -29.16 -16.98
CA VAL A 165 -10.81 -27.72 -16.96
C VAL A 165 -11.64 -27.29 -18.16
N LEU A 166 -11.31 -27.78 -19.36
CA LEU A 166 -12.08 -27.52 -20.58
C LEU A 166 -13.54 -27.97 -20.42
N ARG A 167 -13.77 -29.22 -20.00
CA ARG A 167 -15.12 -29.76 -19.75
C ARG A 167 -15.91 -28.95 -18.72
N LYS A 168 -15.26 -28.41 -17.70
CA LYS A 168 -15.91 -27.57 -16.67
C LYS A 168 -16.23 -26.17 -17.20
N LEU A 169 -15.33 -25.58 -17.98
CA LEU A 169 -15.55 -24.26 -18.59
C LEU A 169 -16.66 -24.29 -19.64
N MET A 170 -16.79 -25.38 -20.40
CA MET A 170 -17.88 -25.56 -21.36
C MET A 170 -19.28 -25.56 -20.70
N LYS A 171 -19.38 -25.90 -19.42
CA LYS A 171 -20.66 -25.96 -18.68
C LYS A 171 -21.06 -24.62 -18.06
N LEU A 172 -20.30 -23.55 -18.28
CA LEU A 172 -20.60 -22.23 -17.73
C LEU A 172 -21.75 -21.55 -18.49
N PRO A 173 -22.49 -20.63 -17.82
CA PRO A 173 -23.41 -19.74 -18.53
C PRO A 173 -22.60 -18.71 -19.32
N TRP A 174 -22.30 -19.02 -20.57
CA TRP A 174 -21.37 -18.25 -21.42
C TRP A 174 -21.80 -16.80 -21.67
N ALA A 175 -23.09 -16.54 -21.84
CA ALA A 175 -23.61 -15.19 -22.06
C ALA A 175 -23.13 -14.16 -21.02
N ASP A 176 -23.04 -14.57 -19.75
CA ASP A 176 -22.60 -13.70 -18.66
C ASP A 176 -21.11 -13.85 -18.34
N CYS A 177 -20.52 -15.02 -18.63
CA CYS A 177 -19.19 -15.38 -18.17
C CYS A 177 -18.07 -15.13 -19.20
N GLU A 178 -18.39 -15.09 -20.48
CA GLU A 178 -17.41 -15.03 -21.57
C GLU A 178 -16.40 -13.88 -21.39
N ARG A 179 -16.90 -12.67 -21.13
CA ARG A 179 -16.05 -11.49 -20.86
C ARG A 179 -15.10 -11.69 -19.69
N TYR A 180 -15.52 -12.43 -18.67
CA TYR A 180 -14.70 -12.68 -17.50
C TYR A 180 -13.69 -13.81 -17.72
N VAL A 181 -14.05 -14.83 -18.49
CA VAL A 181 -13.13 -15.88 -18.95
C VAL A 181 -12.03 -15.26 -19.80
N LEU A 182 -12.39 -14.46 -20.80
CA LEU A 182 -11.47 -13.67 -21.63
C LEU A 182 -10.51 -12.85 -20.77
N LYS A 183 -11.06 -12.07 -19.82
CA LYS A 183 -10.26 -11.27 -18.87
C LYS A 183 -9.30 -12.10 -18.01
N CYS A 184 -9.64 -13.36 -17.71
CA CYS A 184 -8.75 -14.25 -16.98
C CYS A 184 -7.63 -14.79 -17.88
N MET A 185 -7.95 -15.15 -19.14
CA MET A 185 -6.97 -15.61 -20.13
C MET A 185 -5.96 -14.53 -20.49
N LEU A 186 -6.39 -13.26 -20.65
CA LEU A 186 -5.50 -12.12 -20.90
C LEU A 186 -4.55 -11.82 -19.73
N LYS A 187 -4.85 -12.28 -18.50
CA LYS A 187 -3.99 -12.08 -17.32
C LYS A 187 -2.90 -13.16 -17.20
N VAL A 188 -2.21 -13.41 -18.31
CA VAL A 188 -1.17 -14.43 -18.47
C VAL A 188 -0.02 -14.27 -17.47
N VAL A 189 0.34 -13.02 -17.13
CA VAL A 189 1.41 -12.69 -16.16
C VAL A 189 1.19 -13.32 -14.78
N ARG A 190 -0.05 -13.68 -14.44
CA ARG A 190 -0.38 -14.33 -13.17
C ARG A 190 -0.07 -15.82 -13.16
N VAL A 191 0.24 -16.40 -14.31
CA VAL A 191 0.51 -17.82 -14.51
C VAL A 191 2.02 -18.00 -14.67
N ARG A 192 2.54 -19.19 -14.33
CA ARG A 192 3.94 -19.54 -14.58
C ARG A 192 4.24 -19.45 -16.08
N PHE A 193 5.41 -18.93 -16.45
CA PHE A 193 5.78 -18.73 -17.85
C PHE A 193 5.70 -20.01 -18.70
N SER A 194 6.00 -21.18 -18.12
CA SER A 194 5.88 -22.48 -18.78
C SER A 194 4.44 -22.93 -19.06
N HIS A 195 3.45 -22.37 -18.35
CA HIS A 195 2.03 -22.75 -18.47
C HIS A 195 1.26 -21.85 -19.45
N ILE A 196 1.93 -20.88 -20.09
CA ILE A 196 1.30 -19.99 -21.08
C ILE A 196 0.75 -20.80 -22.27
N SER A 197 1.49 -21.83 -22.70
CA SER A 197 1.03 -22.78 -23.72
C SER A 197 -0.28 -23.47 -23.36
N LEU A 198 -0.48 -23.80 -22.08
CA LEU A 198 -1.73 -24.42 -21.61
C LEU A 198 -2.93 -23.48 -21.74
N ILE A 199 -2.72 -22.16 -21.56
CA ILE A 199 -3.78 -21.16 -21.76
C ILE A 199 -4.15 -21.09 -23.25
N ALA A 200 -3.17 -21.05 -24.14
CA ALA A 200 -3.41 -21.05 -25.58
C ALA A 200 -4.10 -22.34 -26.05
N SER A 201 -3.68 -23.49 -25.55
CA SER A 201 -4.34 -24.78 -25.80
C SER A 201 -5.80 -24.80 -25.33
N LEU A 202 -6.05 -24.28 -24.12
CA LEU A 202 -7.39 -24.17 -23.56
C LEU A 202 -8.26 -23.22 -24.39
N ALA A 203 -7.72 -22.09 -24.83
CA ALA A 203 -8.40 -21.13 -25.69
C ALA A 203 -8.73 -21.76 -27.06
N GLY A 204 -7.80 -22.49 -27.67
CA GLY A 204 -8.03 -23.23 -28.92
C GLY A 204 -9.16 -24.26 -28.78
N GLY A 205 -9.19 -25.02 -27.68
CA GLY A 205 -10.26 -25.95 -27.39
C GLY A 205 -11.62 -25.29 -27.15
N LEU A 206 -11.65 -24.11 -26.53
CA LEU A 206 -12.89 -23.35 -26.27
C LEU A 206 -13.40 -22.62 -27.52
N ALA A 207 -12.51 -22.12 -28.37
CA ALA A 207 -12.85 -21.40 -29.60
C ALA A 207 -13.64 -22.28 -30.58
N GLN A 208 -13.45 -23.60 -30.54
CA GLN A 208 -14.23 -24.55 -31.36
C GLN A 208 -15.72 -24.57 -31.00
N TYR A 209 -16.08 -24.22 -29.76
CA TYR A 209 -17.48 -24.18 -29.29
C TYR A 209 -18.00 -22.75 -29.15
N HIS A 210 -17.10 -21.79 -28.87
CA HIS A 210 -17.39 -20.38 -28.66
C HIS A 210 -16.42 -19.54 -29.49
N GLU A 211 -16.71 -19.41 -30.78
CA GLU A 211 -15.86 -18.70 -31.75
C GLU A 211 -15.58 -17.25 -31.34
N SER A 212 -16.59 -16.56 -30.79
CA SER A 212 -16.50 -15.19 -30.30
C SER A 212 -15.38 -14.98 -29.26
N LEU A 213 -15.12 -15.98 -28.41
CA LEU A 213 -14.04 -15.93 -27.42
C LEU A 213 -12.67 -15.96 -28.11
N GLY A 214 -12.51 -16.83 -29.11
CA GLY A 214 -11.26 -16.97 -29.86
C GLY A 214 -10.87 -15.68 -30.56
N VAL A 215 -11.81 -15.11 -31.31
CA VAL A 215 -11.64 -13.82 -32.01
C VAL A 215 -11.30 -12.71 -31.01
N ALA A 216 -12.10 -12.56 -29.95
CA ALA A 216 -11.88 -11.52 -28.96
C ALA A 216 -10.53 -11.65 -28.22
N LEU A 217 -10.05 -12.89 -28.01
CA LEU A 217 -8.74 -13.13 -27.40
C LEU A 217 -7.60 -12.70 -28.32
N VAL A 218 -7.67 -13.04 -29.61
CA VAL A 218 -6.67 -12.64 -30.61
C VAL A 218 -6.60 -11.11 -30.69
N ASP A 219 -7.75 -10.46 -30.87
CA ASP A 219 -7.83 -9.00 -30.98
C ASP A 219 -7.22 -8.31 -29.76
N CYS A 220 -7.62 -8.74 -28.55
CA CYS A 220 -7.13 -8.14 -27.31
C CYS A 220 -5.61 -8.34 -27.12
N VAL A 221 -5.06 -9.51 -27.46
CA VAL A 221 -3.62 -9.78 -27.33
C VAL A 221 -2.81 -8.95 -28.32
N LEU A 222 -3.27 -8.82 -29.56
CA LEU A 222 -2.64 -7.97 -30.57
C LEU A 222 -2.65 -6.50 -30.15
N ASP A 223 -3.77 -6.02 -29.61
CA ASP A 223 -3.89 -4.67 -29.08
C ASP A 223 -2.96 -4.42 -27.88
N ASP A 224 -2.90 -5.35 -26.91
CA ASP A 224 -1.99 -5.27 -25.75
C ASP A 224 -0.51 -5.24 -26.20
N VAL A 225 -0.15 -6.07 -27.19
CA VAL A 225 1.21 -6.11 -27.78
C VAL A 225 1.54 -4.79 -28.47
N ARG A 226 0.65 -4.29 -29.34
CA ARG A 226 0.82 -3.01 -30.03
C ARG A 226 1.00 -1.87 -29.03
N TRP A 227 0.12 -1.80 -28.03
CA TRP A 227 0.20 -0.79 -26.97
C TRP A 227 1.53 -0.87 -26.20
N GLY A 228 2.02 -2.08 -25.94
CA GLY A 228 3.30 -2.31 -25.27
C GLY A 228 4.53 -1.89 -26.09
N LEU A 229 4.42 -1.90 -27.43
CA LEU A 229 5.44 -1.40 -28.35
C LEU A 229 5.40 0.13 -28.45
N ASP A 230 4.20 0.71 -28.50
CA ASP A 230 4.01 2.17 -28.55
C ASP A 230 4.47 2.87 -27.24
N ASN A 231 4.49 2.15 -26.11
CA ASN A 231 4.82 2.69 -24.78
C ASN A 231 6.02 1.97 -24.13
N PRO A 232 7.25 2.13 -24.66
CA PRO A 232 8.41 1.38 -24.20
C PRO A 232 8.77 1.65 -22.72
N ALA A 233 8.55 2.88 -22.24
CA ALA A 233 8.92 3.35 -20.90
C ALA A 233 8.00 2.89 -19.75
N ALA A 234 6.89 2.19 -20.03
CA ALA A 234 5.86 1.87 -19.04
C ALA A 234 6.26 0.82 -17.96
N GLY A 235 7.53 0.40 -17.87
CA GLY A 235 8.05 -0.49 -16.81
C GLY A 235 7.52 -1.94 -16.81
N ASN A 236 6.56 -2.28 -17.66
CA ASN A 236 5.86 -3.58 -17.66
C ASN A 236 6.55 -4.63 -18.55
N TYR A 237 7.85 -4.89 -18.34
CA TYR A 237 8.61 -5.83 -19.18
C TYR A 237 8.11 -7.28 -19.08
N GLN A 238 7.81 -7.74 -17.87
CA GLN A 238 7.29 -9.11 -17.64
C GLN A 238 5.93 -9.32 -18.31
N LYS A 239 5.07 -8.29 -18.30
CA LYS A 239 3.76 -8.33 -18.99
C LYS A 239 3.95 -8.51 -20.48
N ARG A 240 4.77 -7.66 -21.09
CA ARG A 240 5.06 -7.68 -22.53
C ARG A 240 5.65 -9.01 -22.99
N LEU A 241 6.60 -9.56 -22.23
CA LEU A 241 7.18 -10.86 -22.56
C LEU A 241 6.15 -12.00 -22.50
N ALA A 242 5.26 -11.98 -21.50
CA ALA A 242 4.20 -12.98 -21.38
C ALA A 242 3.16 -12.88 -22.51
N GLU A 243 2.80 -11.67 -22.94
CA GLU A 243 1.88 -11.43 -24.05
C GLU A 243 2.47 -11.87 -25.38
N MET A 244 3.73 -11.51 -25.65
CA MET A 244 4.46 -11.99 -26.83
C MET A 244 4.57 -13.52 -26.85
N ARG A 245 4.80 -14.15 -25.68
CA ARG A 245 4.79 -15.61 -25.59
C ARG A 245 3.41 -16.18 -25.87
N LEU A 246 2.35 -15.60 -25.31
CA LEU A 246 0.98 -16.05 -25.56
C LEU A 246 0.65 -15.95 -27.05
N LEU A 247 1.00 -14.85 -27.71
CA LEU A 247 0.81 -14.66 -29.15
C LEU A 247 1.46 -15.79 -29.96
N GLY A 248 2.73 -16.12 -29.65
CA GLY A 248 3.42 -17.23 -30.30
C GLY A 248 2.76 -18.59 -30.06
N GLU A 249 2.24 -18.84 -28.86
CA GLU A 249 1.51 -20.08 -28.57
C GLU A 249 0.15 -20.13 -29.25
N MET A 250 -0.54 -18.99 -29.41
CA MET A 250 -1.82 -18.93 -30.11
C MET A 250 -1.69 -19.34 -31.58
N TYR A 251 -0.55 -19.00 -32.22
CA TYR A 251 -0.22 -19.50 -33.55
C TYR A 251 -0.05 -21.03 -33.54
N ASN A 252 0.70 -21.59 -32.58
CA ASN A 252 0.91 -23.04 -32.48
C ASN A 252 -0.39 -23.84 -32.29
N TYR A 253 -1.36 -23.28 -31.58
CA TYR A 253 -2.67 -23.90 -31.33
C TYR A 253 -3.76 -23.52 -32.35
N MET A 254 -3.36 -22.99 -33.51
CA MET A 254 -4.24 -22.69 -34.65
C MET A 254 -5.37 -21.69 -34.33
N LEU A 255 -5.16 -20.78 -33.37
CA LEU A 255 -6.06 -19.65 -33.13
C LEU A 255 -5.83 -18.50 -34.11
N MET A 256 -4.67 -18.49 -34.77
CA MET A 256 -4.30 -17.50 -35.79
C MET A 256 -3.77 -18.25 -37.00
N ASP A 257 -4.10 -17.76 -38.20
CA ASP A 257 -3.48 -18.21 -39.44
C ASP A 257 -2.15 -17.47 -39.65
N SER A 258 -1.30 -18.02 -40.50
CA SER A 258 -0.02 -17.47 -40.95
C SER A 258 -0.13 -16.26 -41.89
N LYS A 259 -1.35 -15.89 -42.27
CA LYS A 259 -1.67 -14.81 -43.22
C LYS A 259 -2.14 -13.57 -42.49
#